data_AF-A0AA36FPP7-F1
#
_entry.id   AF-A0AA36FPP7-F1
#
_cell.length_a   1.000
_cell.length_b   1.000
_cell.length_c   1.000
_cell.angle_alpha   90.00
_cell.angle_beta   90.00
_cell.angle_gamma   90.00
#
_symmetry.space_group_name_H-M   'P 1'
#
loop_
_entity.id
_entity.type
_entity.pdbx_description
1 polymer ?
#
loop_
_entity_poly.entity_id
_entity_poly.type
_entity_poly.pdbx_seq_one_letter_code
_entity_poly.pdbx_strand_id
1 'polypeptide(L)'
;MVVVIISVAGAFRKGKSFLLNFFLEYLYALQRAQQQEAPLEWLGDDCQLHGFHWRAGTKRDTAGIWMWGEPIMIEGGTGENYAVVLMDTQGTFDNASTYLQCTTIFALSTIVSSVQIYNVVDNIQEDALQHLSLFVEYGRLALRDAQQFGSPFQSLVFCVRDFKAPEDFPYGKEGGVQFLEQVLKVEEGQAEELRTVREQLDSCFEKIQCFLLPHPGYRVAERGSFRGHVKDLRPIFREEIRKMVVALLEPHVLKPKVINGKPVTCRKMMQFFKAYAATFDGGTLPEPRSILDANARLLLMDACHEAKLQYSRGMDRSTCGPRMMPEKRLLEQHIKHGITALNIFDKCPKIGSSEVRSAMQCRLQEDINAELERYKRLNEAKRVTGCVSAMTACGDSPLLGVGLGGAASGAVAATVMTMQAGLVSAGIVAIPVALATLFVIWVYVYTKPYVEQCFSKQEKDELEMKEF
;
A
#
# COMPACT_ATOMS: atom_id res chain seq x y z
N MET A 1 11.21 7.72 -0.98
CA MET A 1 11.93 7.56 0.29
C MET A 1 11.44 6.30 0.99
N VAL A 2 12.36 5.55 1.60
CA VAL A 2 12.06 4.39 2.45
C VAL A 2 11.63 4.84 3.84
N VAL A 3 10.75 4.08 4.47
CA VAL A 3 10.13 4.46 5.76
C VAL A 3 10.73 3.66 6.90
N VAL A 4 10.95 4.31 8.04
CA VAL A 4 11.25 3.69 9.33
C VAL A 4 10.05 3.96 10.24
N ILE A 5 9.45 2.93 10.82
CA ILE A 5 8.28 3.11 11.70
C ILE A 5 8.60 2.59 13.09
N ILE A 6 8.53 3.47 14.07
CA ILE A 6 8.83 3.17 15.46
C ILE A 6 7.52 3.23 16.23
N SER A 7 7.08 2.07 16.70
CA SER A 7 5.82 1.90 17.41
C SER A 7 6.09 1.68 18.89
N VAL A 8 5.36 2.37 19.76
CA VAL A 8 5.33 2.08 21.19
C VAL A 8 3.95 1.53 21.53
N ALA A 9 3.92 0.28 21.97
CA ALA A 9 2.70 -0.39 22.40
C ALA A 9 2.84 -0.97 23.81
N GLY A 10 1.71 -1.23 24.47
CA GLY A 10 1.68 -1.75 25.83
C GLY A 10 0.54 -1.18 26.65
N ALA A 11 0.45 -1.58 27.92
CA ALA A 11 -0.72 -1.33 28.75
C ALA A 11 -1.12 0.16 28.88
N PHE A 12 -2.40 0.39 29.12
CA PHE A 12 -2.96 1.72 29.34
C PHE A 12 -2.34 2.44 30.55
N ARG A 13 -2.13 3.76 30.40
CA ARG A 13 -1.52 4.65 31.42
C ARG A 13 -0.11 4.32 31.87
N LYS A 14 0.66 3.61 31.05
CA LYS A 14 2.05 3.24 31.37
C LYS A 14 3.11 4.16 30.73
N GLY A 15 2.75 5.41 30.40
CA GLY A 15 3.70 6.42 29.94
C GLY A 15 4.28 6.21 28.54
N LYS A 16 3.50 5.66 27.59
CA LYS A 16 3.91 5.45 26.19
C LYS A 16 4.13 6.76 25.43
N SER A 17 3.13 7.63 25.41
CA SER A 17 3.21 8.95 24.78
C SER A 17 4.31 9.83 25.41
N PHE A 18 4.53 9.68 26.72
CA PHE A 18 5.64 10.31 27.41
C PHE A 18 7.00 9.80 26.90
N LEU A 19 7.14 8.49 26.68
CA LEU A 19 8.35 7.91 26.09
C LEU A 19 8.57 8.40 24.65
N LEU A 20 7.51 8.42 23.84
CA LEU A 20 7.57 8.89 22.45
C LEU A 20 8.04 10.35 22.33
N ASN A 21 7.74 11.21 23.30
CA ASN A 21 8.20 12.59 23.28
C ASN A 21 9.72 12.72 23.43
N PHE A 22 10.41 11.77 24.10
CA PHE A 22 11.87 11.74 24.09
C PHE A 22 12.42 11.35 22.72
N PHE A 23 11.78 10.39 22.04
CA PHE A 23 12.15 10.01 20.67
C PHE A 23 11.92 11.17 19.71
N LEU A 24 10.81 11.88 19.86
CA LEU A 24 10.48 13.03 19.04
C LEU A 24 11.51 14.15 19.20
N GLU A 25 11.86 14.49 20.45
CA GLU A 25 12.87 15.50 20.75
C GLU A 25 14.24 15.12 20.16
N TYR A 26 14.67 13.87 20.35
CA TYR A 26 15.92 13.37 19.79
C TYR A 26 15.93 13.44 18.26
N LEU A 27 14.87 12.98 17.60
CA LEU A 27 14.80 12.94 16.14
C LEU A 27 14.79 14.35 15.53
N TYR A 28 14.09 15.32 16.14
CA TYR A 28 14.15 16.71 15.69
C TYR A 28 15.52 17.34 15.96
N ALA A 29 16.14 17.07 17.11
CA ALA A 29 17.50 17.54 17.40
C ALA A 29 18.52 16.97 16.39
N LEU A 30 18.40 15.66 16.08
CA LEU A 30 19.22 14.97 15.10
C LEU A 30 19.04 15.54 13.69
N GLN A 31 17.79 15.75 13.26
CA GLN A 31 17.51 16.36 11.96
C GLN A 31 18.12 17.76 11.84
N ARG A 32 18.00 18.60 12.88
CA ARG A 32 18.61 19.94 12.89
C ARG A 32 20.14 19.88 12.86
N ALA A 33 20.73 19.00 13.65
CA ALA A 33 22.17 18.79 13.69
C ALA A 33 22.72 18.38 12.32
N GLN A 34 22.02 17.47 11.60
CA GLN A 34 22.38 17.06 10.24
C GLN A 34 22.23 18.20 9.23
N GLN A 35 21.16 19.00 9.31
CA GLN A 35 20.93 20.12 8.39
C GLN A 35 21.90 21.30 8.57
N GLN A 36 22.38 21.51 9.80
CA GLN A 36 23.24 22.65 10.16
C GLN A 36 24.70 22.27 10.36
N GLU A 37 25.06 20.99 10.15
CA GLU A 37 26.39 20.43 10.45
C GLU A 37 26.88 20.78 11.87
N ALA A 38 25.96 20.74 12.84
CA ALA A 38 26.19 21.12 14.23
C ALA A 38 26.34 19.88 15.14
N PRO A 39 26.99 20.01 16.32
CA PRO A 39 27.01 18.92 17.29
C PRO A 39 25.59 18.59 17.76
N LEU A 40 25.33 17.29 17.96
CA LEU A 40 24.03 16.82 18.47
C LEU A 40 23.91 17.11 19.96
N GLU A 41 23.23 18.20 20.29
CA GLU A 41 22.81 18.50 21.66
C GLU A 41 21.33 18.18 21.82
N TRP A 42 21.02 17.25 22.73
CA TRP A 42 19.64 16.89 23.06
C TRP A 42 19.50 16.58 24.55
N LEU A 43 18.28 16.74 25.07
CA LEU A 43 17.97 16.50 26.48
C LEU A 43 18.80 17.33 27.48
N GLY A 44 18.95 18.63 27.20
CA GLY A 44 19.49 19.61 28.13
C GLY A 44 18.53 19.90 29.30
N ASP A 45 19.02 20.53 30.37
CA ASP A 45 18.22 20.80 31.57
C ASP A 45 17.06 21.79 31.34
N ASP A 46 17.24 22.72 30.40
CA ASP A 46 16.21 23.69 29.99
C ASP A 46 15.20 23.13 28.98
N CYS A 47 15.39 21.88 28.54
CA CYS A 47 14.48 21.24 27.58
C CYS A 47 13.11 20.96 28.22
N GLN A 48 12.06 21.25 27.46
CA GLN A 48 10.69 20.89 27.78
C GLN A 48 10.18 19.93 26.71
N LEU A 49 9.67 18.77 27.14
CA LEU A 49 9.14 17.76 26.24
C LEU A 49 7.79 18.20 25.65
N HIS A 50 7.74 18.26 24.32
CA HIS A 50 6.55 18.52 23.53
C HIS A 50 6.29 17.36 22.57
N GLY A 51 5.07 17.29 22.01
CA GLY A 51 4.72 16.27 21.02
C GLY A 51 3.37 15.63 21.27
N PHE A 52 3.36 14.30 21.38
CA PHE A 52 2.17 13.52 21.70
C PHE A 52 1.55 14.00 23.01
N HIS A 53 0.23 14.19 23.00
CA HIS A 53 -0.49 14.60 24.19
C HIS A 53 -0.37 13.51 25.26
N TRP A 54 0.06 13.90 26.46
CA TRP A 54 0.14 13.02 27.61
C TRP A 54 -0.40 13.76 28.83
N ARG A 55 -1.12 13.05 29.71
CA ARG A 55 -1.62 13.59 30.98
C ARG A 55 -1.65 12.52 32.06
N ALA A 56 -1.49 12.91 33.32
CA ALA A 56 -1.81 12.06 34.46
C ALA A 56 -3.34 11.99 34.71
N GLY A 57 -3.87 10.81 35.05
CA GLY A 57 -5.30 10.60 35.36
C GLY A 57 -5.87 9.29 34.85
N THR A 58 -7.18 9.07 35.03
CA THR A 58 -7.86 7.77 34.77
C THR A 58 -8.54 7.67 33.41
N LYS A 59 -8.95 8.78 32.77
CA LYS A 59 -9.67 8.77 31.47
C LYS A 59 -8.74 8.54 30.28
N ARG A 60 -9.14 7.80 29.24
CA ARG A 60 -8.30 7.58 28.04
C ARG A 60 -7.86 8.88 27.33
N ASP A 61 -6.74 8.78 26.62
CA ASP A 61 -6.15 9.89 25.85
C ASP A 61 -6.00 9.50 24.38
N THR A 62 -5.36 8.36 24.10
CA THR A 62 -5.25 7.78 22.77
C THR A 62 -6.26 6.65 22.55
N ALA A 63 -6.92 6.67 21.39
CA ALA A 63 -7.80 5.60 20.90
C ALA A 63 -7.32 5.17 19.51
N GLY A 64 -7.20 3.86 19.26
CA GLY A 64 -6.66 3.31 18.03
C GLY A 64 -5.13 3.46 17.89
N ILE A 65 -4.67 3.79 16.69
CA ILE A 65 -3.25 4.00 16.37
C ILE A 65 -3.08 5.45 15.90
N TRP A 66 -2.17 6.18 16.53
CA TRP A 66 -1.82 7.54 16.18
C TRP A 66 -0.42 7.54 15.56
N MET A 67 -0.25 8.30 14.49
CA MET A 67 1.07 8.54 13.88
C MET A 67 1.40 10.02 14.02
N TRP A 68 2.68 10.33 14.22
CA TRP A 68 3.13 11.71 14.16
C TRP A 68 2.89 12.27 12.76
N GLY A 69 2.30 13.47 12.69
CA GLY A 69 1.78 14.02 11.44
C GLY A 69 2.84 14.42 10.42
N GLU A 70 4.08 14.62 10.86
CA GLU A 70 5.21 15.03 10.04
C GLU A 70 6.29 13.94 10.03
N PRO A 71 6.58 13.30 8.88
CA PRO A 71 7.71 12.37 8.79
C PRO A 71 9.03 13.12 9.03
N ILE A 72 9.85 12.62 9.95
CA ILE A 72 11.14 13.23 10.29
C ILE A 72 12.20 12.64 9.37
N MET A 73 12.91 13.52 8.67
CA MET A 73 13.86 13.15 7.63
C MET A 73 15.23 13.00 8.25
N ILE A 74 15.76 11.78 8.28
CA ILE A 74 17.06 11.47 8.88
C ILE A 74 17.96 10.86 7.81
N GLU A 75 19.17 11.37 7.70
CA GLU A 75 20.22 10.73 6.92
C GLU A 75 20.81 9.58 7.73
N GLY A 76 20.75 8.37 7.19
CA GLY A 76 21.29 7.17 7.80
C GLY A 76 22.81 7.12 7.73
N GLY A 77 23.39 6.18 8.46
CA GLY A 77 24.85 6.01 8.56
C GLY A 77 25.57 5.68 7.24
N THR A 78 24.83 5.26 6.21
CA THR A 78 25.31 4.91 4.87
C THR A 78 25.02 6.00 3.83
N GLY A 79 24.49 7.16 4.24
CA GLY A 79 24.07 8.25 3.36
C GLY A 79 22.67 8.09 2.75
N GLU A 80 21.92 7.06 3.15
CA GLU A 80 20.53 6.87 2.73
C GLU A 80 19.58 7.77 3.51
N ASN A 81 18.63 8.42 2.83
CA ASN A 81 17.60 9.22 3.51
C ASN A 81 16.40 8.38 3.93
N TYR A 82 16.08 8.42 5.22
CA TYR A 82 14.96 7.74 5.84
C TYR A 82 13.85 8.73 6.22
N ALA A 83 12.60 8.35 5.97
CA ALA A 83 11.43 9.00 6.54
C ALA A 83 11.04 8.26 7.83
N VAL A 84 11.39 8.81 8.98
CA VAL A 84 11.09 8.25 10.30
C VAL A 84 9.70 8.69 10.75
N VAL A 85 8.85 7.73 11.11
CA VAL A 85 7.49 7.96 11.60
C VAL A 85 7.35 7.32 12.97
N LEU A 86 6.91 8.11 13.94
CA LEU A 86 6.58 7.64 15.27
C LEU A 86 5.11 7.25 15.35
N MET A 87 4.83 6.12 16.00
CA MET A 87 3.50 5.57 16.17
C MET A 87 3.19 5.36 17.66
N ASP A 88 2.14 6.01 18.14
CA ASP A 88 1.57 5.79 19.47
C ASP A 88 0.35 4.87 19.34
N THR A 89 0.38 3.73 20.02
CA THR A 89 -0.78 2.85 20.05
C THR A 89 -1.61 3.11 21.30
N GLN A 90 -2.91 2.86 21.18
CA GLN A 90 -3.78 2.78 22.35
C GLN A 90 -3.20 1.78 23.35
N GLY A 91 -3.38 2.10 24.63
CA GLY A 91 -3.00 1.17 25.67
C GLY A 91 -3.94 -0.01 25.75
N THR A 92 -3.38 -1.22 25.79
CA THR A 92 -4.16 -2.42 26.03
C THR A 92 -4.81 -2.33 27.43
N PHE A 93 -6.03 -2.89 27.56
CA PHE A 93 -6.77 -3.01 28.83
C PHE A 93 -7.29 -1.71 29.44
N ASP A 94 -7.97 -0.85 28.67
CA ASP A 94 -8.83 0.18 29.24
C ASP A 94 -10.24 -0.36 29.53
N ASN A 95 -10.99 0.28 30.42
CA ASN A 95 -12.34 -0.17 30.82
C ASN A 95 -13.39 -0.10 29.69
N ALA A 96 -13.00 0.35 28.48
CA ALA A 96 -13.92 0.65 27.39
C ALA A 96 -13.65 -0.18 26.12
N SER A 97 -12.47 -0.80 25.98
CA SER A 97 -12.12 -1.59 24.80
C SER A 97 -12.07 -3.07 25.15
N THR A 98 -12.47 -3.91 24.22
CA THR A 98 -12.37 -5.35 24.41
C THR A 98 -10.92 -5.79 24.35
N TYR A 99 -10.60 -6.89 25.04
CA TYR A 99 -9.29 -7.56 24.93
C TYR A 99 -8.88 -7.77 23.46
N LEU A 100 -9.85 -8.19 22.65
CA LEU A 100 -9.69 -8.44 21.22
C LEU A 100 -9.27 -7.20 20.42
N GLN A 101 -9.85 -6.03 20.71
CA GLN A 101 -9.46 -4.76 20.08
C GLN A 101 -8.04 -4.37 20.45
N CYS A 102 -7.65 -4.61 21.70
CA CYS A 102 -6.30 -4.33 22.19
C CYS A 102 -5.26 -5.21 21.49
N THR A 103 -5.51 -6.51 21.39
CA THR A 103 -4.64 -7.46 20.68
C THR A 103 -4.57 -7.15 19.19
N THR A 104 -5.68 -6.73 18.58
CA THR A 104 -5.71 -6.31 17.16
C THR A 104 -4.86 -5.08 16.90
N ILE A 105 -4.96 -4.05 17.74
CA ILE A 105 -4.14 -2.83 17.63
C ILE A 105 -2.66 -3.17 17.80
N PHE A 106 -2.34 -4.02 18.78
CA PHE A 106 -0.98 -4.49 19.00
C PHE A 106 -0.45 -5.26 17.79
N ALA A 107 -1.22 -6.23 17.28
CA ALA A 107 -0.91 -7.03 16.10
C ALA A 107 -0.61 -6.16 14.88
N LEU A 108 -1.52 -5.24 14.56
CA LEU A 108 -1.37 -4.32 13.44
C LEU A 108 -0.12 -3.45 13.61
N SER A 109 0.11 -2.91 14.82
CA SER A 109 1.27 -2.06 15.11
C SER A 109 2.61 -2.76 14.94
N THR A 110 2.70 -4.04 15.32
CA THR A 110 3.92 -4.85 15.18
C THR A 110 4.20 -5.22 13.73
N ILE A 111 3.17 -5.55 12.96
CA ILE A 111 3.32 -5.91 11.54
C ILE A 111 3.82 -4.70 10.73
N VAL A 112 3.34 -3.49 11.03
CA VAL A 112 3.71 -2.27 10.31
C VAL A 112 5.00 -1.63 10.83
N SER A 113 5.39 -1.84 12.09
CA SER A 113 6.60 -1.22 12.64
C SER A 113 7.87 -1.91 12.17
N SER A 114 8.96 -1.14 12.02
CA SER A 114 10.31 -1.68 11.91
C SER A 114 10.92 -1.91 13.28
N VAL A 115 10.58 -1.05 14.24
CA VAL A 115 10.93 -1.19 15.65
C VAL A 115 9.64 -1.19 16.47
N GLN A 116 9.33 -2.33 17.09
CA GLN A 116 8.23 -2.46 18.02
C GLN A 116 8.76 -2.37 19.45
N ILE A 117 8.39 -1.31 20.17
CA ILE A 117 8.72 -1.14 21.57
C ILE A 117 7.52 -1.61 22.39
N TYR A 118 7.72 -2.69 23.14
CA TYR A 118 6.74 -3.21 24.07
C TYR A 118 6.99 -2.63 25.47
N ASN A 119 6.21 -1.60 25.81
CA ASN A 119 6.29 -0.89 27.08
C ASN A 119 5.48 -1.62 28.16
N VAL A 120 6.20 -2.33 29.03
CA VAL A 120 5.68 -3.04 30.20
C VAL A 120 6.09 -2.30 31.48
N VAL A 121 5.42 -2.56 32.60
CA VAL A 121 5.70 -1.89 33.89
C VAL A 121 5.97 -2.91 34.95
N ASP A 122 6.93 -2.61 35.82
CA ASP A 122 7.46 -3.47 36.89
C ASP A 122 8.20 -4.71 36.37
N ASN A 123 7.54 -5.56 35.58
CA ASN A 123 8.06 -6.84 35.10
C ASN A 123 7.43 -7.24 33.74
N ILE A 124 8.06 -8.18 33.03
CA ILE A 124 7.47 -8.91 31.89
C ILE A 124 6.69 -10.10 32.45
N GLN A 125 5.37 -10.00 32.45
CA GLN A 125 4.47 -11.05 32.93
C GLN A 125 4.08 -12.04 31.82
N GLU A 126 3.54 -13.21 32.18
CA GLU A 126 3.14 -14.25 31.21
C GLU A 126 2.05 -13.78 30.23
N ASP A 127 1.14 -12.91 30.66
CA ASP A 127 0.12 -12.29 29.81
C ASP A 127 0.74 -11.44 28.69
N ALA A 128 1.87 -10.79 29.00
CA ALA A 128 2.63 -10.02 28.02
C ALA A 128 3.23 -10.94 26.94
N LEU A 129 3.73 -12.12 27.34
CA LEU A 129 4.21 -13.13 26.40
C LEU A 129 3.07 -13.77 25.60
N GLN A 130 1.90 -13.94 26.22
CA GLN A 130 0.72 -14.47 25.53
C GLN A 130 0.28 -13.59 24.36
N HIS A 131 0.39 -12.24 24.46
CA HIS A 131 0.12 -11.37 23.31
C HIS A 131 1.06 -11.58 22.12
N LEU A 132 2.23 -12.18 22.36
CA LEU A 132 3.21 -12.46 21.32
C LEU A 132 2.93 -13.80 20.59
N SER A 133 2.02 -14.64 21.11
CA SER A 133 1.70 -15.94 20.51
C SER A 133 1.25 -15.83 19.05
N LEU A 134 0.40 -14.85 18.74
CA LEU A 134 -0.06 -14.59 17.37
C LEU A 134 1.11 -14.34 16.41
N PHE A 135 2.14 -13.63 16.85
CA PHE A 135 3.32 -13.35 16.03
C PHE A 135 4.20 -14.58 15.87
N VAL A 136 4.28 -15.43 16.88
CA VAL A 136 5.01 -16.69 16.81
C VAL A 136 4.33 -17.64 15.83
N GLU A 137 3.01 -17.75 15.87
CA GLU A 137 2.25 -18.56 14.90
C GLU A 137 2.39 -18.04 13.47
N TYR A 138 2.23 -16.73 13.29
CA TYR A 138 2.47 -16.08 11.99
C TYR A 138 3.91 -16.27 11.54
N GLY A 139 4.85 -16.13 12.46
CA GLY A 139 6.27 -16.26 12.19
C GLY A 139 6.61 -17.65 11.70
N ARG A 140 6.05 -18.68 12.33
CA ARG A 140 6.18 -20.08 11.91
C ARG A 140 5.61 -20.34 10.51
N LEU A 141 4.48 -19.73 10.17
CA LEU A 141 3.92 -19.85 8.81
C LEU A 141 4.80 -19.16 7.77
N ALA A 142 5.24 -17.93 8.06
CA ALA A 142 6.11 -17.18 7.17
C ALA A 142 7.48 -17.89 6.98
N LEU A 143 8.04 -18.47 8.04
CA LEU A 143 9.25 -19.28 7.99
C LEU A 143 9.06 -20.66 7.36
N ARG A 144 7.83 -21.12 7.09
CA ARG A 144 7.60 -22.33 6.27
C ARG A 144 7.43 -21.97 4.81
N ASP A 145 6.54 -21.04 4.51
CA ASP A 145 6.11 -20.73 3.15
C ASP A 145 7.02 -19.72 2.45
N ALA A 146 7.81 -18.97 3.22
CA ALA A 146 8.53 -17.80 2.76
C ALA A 146 9.99 -17.75 3.29
N GLN A 147 10.62 -18.91 3.53
CA GLN A 147 12.00 -19.04 4.06
C GLN A 147 13.03 -18.14 3.37
N GLN A 148 12.86 -17.92 2.07
CA GLN A 148 13.74 -17.07 1.26
C GLN A 148 13.79 -15.60 1.69
N PHE A 149 12.86 -15.13 2.54
CA PHE A 149 12.80 -13.73 3.00
C PHE A 149 13.34 -13.50 4.41
N GLY A 150 13.76 -14.56 5.12
CA GLY A 150 14.25 -14.47 6.49
C GLY A 150 13.15 -14.26 7.53
N SER A 151 13.50 -13.63 8.65
CA SER A 151 12.58 -13.39 9.76
C SER A 151 11.46 -12.39 9.36
N PRO A 152 10.20 -12.68 9.74
CA PRO A 152 9.05 -11.86 9.33
C PRO A 152 9.00 -10.49 10.00
N PHE A 153 9.59 -10.38 11.20
CA PHE A 153 9.66 -9.14 11.95
C PHE A 153 11.12 -8.71 12.15
N GLN A 154 11.31 -7.41 12.35
CA GLN A 154 12.64 -6.80 12.46
C GLN A 154 13.05 -6.69 13.92
N SER A 155 12.74 -5.59 14.59
CA SER A 155 13.18 -5.37 15.97
C SER A 155 12.01 -5.37 16.96
N LEU A 156 12.12 -6.20 18.00
CA LEU A 156 11.28 -6.13 19.21
C LEU A 156 12.11 -5.61 20.37
N VAL A 157 11.57 -4.64 21.11
CA VAL A 157 12.25 -4.01 22.25
C VAL A 157 11.34 -4.06 23.46
N PHE A 158 11.68 -4.86 24.46
CA PHE A 158 11.03 -4.78 25.76
C PHE A 158 11.55 -3.56 26.51
N CYS A 159 10.63 -2.65 26.86
CA CYS A 159 10.93 -1.49 27.68
C CYS A 159 10.22 -1.68 29.03
N VAL A 160 10.97 -2.14 30.04
CA VAL A 160 10.45 -2.38 31.39
C VAL A 160 10.56 -1.08 32.18
N ARG A 161 9.41 -0.47 32.47
CA ARG A 161 9.32 0.78 33.24
C ARG A 161 9.27 0.48 34.73
N ASP A 162 9.74 1.45 35.51
CA ASP A 162 9.67 1.44 36.98
C ASP A 162 10.29 0.18 37.59
N PHE A 163 11.38 -0.33 36.99
CA PHE A 163 12.01 -1.56 37.42
C PHE A 163 12.58 -1.43 38.85
N LYS A 164 12.21 -2.40 39.71
CA LYS A 164 12.36 -2.31 41.17
C LYS A 164 13.59 -3.02 41.74
N ALA A 165 14.24 -3.91 40.97
CA ALA A 165 15.32 -4.78 41.46
C ALA A 165 16.67 -4.48 40.79
N PRO A 166 17.22 -3.25 40.89
CA PRO A 166 18.49 -2.91 40.26
C PRO A 166 19.71 -3.64 40.82
N GLU A 167 19.57 -4.25 42.00
CA GLU A 167 20.62 -5.05 42.66
C GLU A 167 20.82 -6.39 41.97
N ASP A 168 19.73 -7.00 41.48
CA ASP A 168 19.77 -8.26 40.73
C ASP A 168 20.16 -8.01 39.27
N PHE A 169 19.56 -6.99 38.65
CA PHE A 169 19.79 -6.64 37.25
C PHE A 169 20.03 -5.12 37.11
N PRO A 170 21.21 -4.67 36.66
CA PRO A 170 21.47 -3.25 36.52
C PRO A 170 20.53 -2.60 35.49
N TYR A 171 20.26 -1.31 35.67
CA TYR A 171 19.44 -0.55 34.71
C TYR A 171 20.08 -0.50 33.31
N GLY A 172 19.26 -0.21 32.32
CA GLY A 172 19.68 -0.05 30.93
C GLY A 172 19.61 -1.35 30.13
N LYS A 173 20.42 -1.42 29.08
CA LYS A 173 20.43 -2.53 28.11
C LYS A 173 21.09 -3.79 28.67
N GLU A 174 22.17 -3.63 29.43
CA GLU A 174 23.01 -4.75 29.88
C GLU A 174 22.26 -5.67 30.84
N GLY A 175 21.68 -5.11 31.91
CA GLY A 175 20.82 -5.90 32.80
C GLY A 175 19.51 -6.33 32.13
N GLY A 176 19.02 -5.57 31.14
CA GLY A 176 17.87 -5.96 30.34
C GLY A 176 18.08 -7.26 29.57
N VAL A 177 19.27 -7.46 28.97
CA VAL A 177 19.60 -8.72 28.28
C VAL A 177 19.56 -9.90 29.26
N GLN A 178 20.24 -9.78 30.40
CA GLN A 178 20.27 -10.83 31.44
C GLN A 178 18.87 -11.14 31.98
N PHE A 179 18.07 -10.10 32.22
CA PHE A 179 16.69 -10.24 32.69
C PHE A 179 15.80 -10.93 31.65
N LEU A 180 15.96 -10.58 30.37
CA LEU A 180 15.19 -11.19 29.30
C LEU A 180 15.54 -12.68 29.11
N GLU A 181 16.82 -13.04 29.23
CA GLU A 181 17.26 -14.45 29.21
C GLU A 181 16.60 -15.26 30.34
N GLN A 182 16.48 -14.68 31.54
CA GLN A 182 15.77 -15.32 32.64
C GLN A 182 14.27 -15.49 32.34
N VAL A 183 13.61 -14.46 31.80
CA VAL A 183 12.16 -14.48 31.50
C VAL A 183 11.83 -15.49 30.37
N LEU A 184 12.71 -15.59 29.37
CA LEU A 184 12.54 -16.48 28.23
C LEU A 184 13.03 -17.92 28.49
N LYS A 185 13.55 -18.21 29.68
CA LYS A 185 13.95 -19.56 30.05
C LYS A 185 12.73 -20.50 30.06
N VAL A 186 12.87 -21.61 29.34
CA VAL A 186 11.84 -22.64 29.23
C VAL A 186 11.91 -23.57 30.44
N GLU A 187 10.77 -23.80 31.08
CA GLU A 187 10.63 -24.72 32.22
C GLU A 187 9.50 -25.74 31.96
N GLU A 188 9.65 -26.98 32.46
CA GLU A 188 8.73 -28.08 32.18
C GLU A 188 7.32 -27.89 32.77
N GLY A 189 7.17 -27.04 33.79
CA GLY A 189 5.88 -26.72 34.42
C GLY A 189 5.04 -25.66 33.70
N GLN A 190 5.55 -25.05 32.62
CA GLN A 190 4.87 -23.99 31.89
C GLN A 190 3.82 -24.54 30.92
N ALA A 191 2.78 -23.74 30.62
CA ALA A 191 1.80 -24.09 29.59
C ALA A 191 2.47 -24.25 28.22
N GLU A 192 2.01 -25.21 27.42
CA GLU A 192 2.59 -25.55 26.11
C GLU A 192 2.63 -24.34 25.15
N GLU A 193 1.58 -23.51 25.17
CA GLU A 193 1.52 -22.27 24.37
C GLU A 193 2.66 -21.31 24.73
N LEU A 194 2.89 -21.07 26.02
CA LEU A 194 3.92 -20.15 26.52
C LEU A 194 5.33 -20.68 26.29
N ARG A 195 5.51 -22.00 26.38
CA ARG A 195 6.76 -22.68 26.02
C ARG A 195 7.07 -22.48 24.53
N THR A 196 6.08 -22.68 23.68
CA THR A 196 6.23 -22.48 22.23
C THR A 196 6.61 -21.04 21.91
N VAL A 197 6.00 -20.06 22.61
CA VAL A 197 6.38 -18.65 22.45
C VAL A 197 7.85 -18.44 22.79
N ARG A 198 8.32 -18.92 23.95
CA ARG A 198 9.72 -18.76 24.37
C ARG A 198 10.72 -19.39 23.40
N GLU A 199 10.43 -20.59 22.91
CA GLU A 199 11.30 -21.32 21.98
C GLU A 199 11.39 -20.67 20.59
N GLN A 200 10.31 -20.02 20.14
CA GLN A 200 10.19 -19.53 18.76
C GLN A 200 10.28 -17.99 18.65
N LEU A 201 10.27 -17.25 19.75
CA LEU A 201 10.31 -15.79 19.70
C LEU A 201 11.58 -15.30 18.98
N ASP A 202 12.72 -15.91 19.28
CA ASP A 202 14.02 -15.56 18.69
C ASP A 202 14.08 -15.82 17.18
N SER A 203 13.34 -16.81 16.66
CA SER A 203 13.30 -17.08 15.22
C SER A 203 12.40 -16.10 14.45
N CYS A 204 11.45 -15.44 15.12
CA CYS A 204 10.46 -14.56 14.50
C CYS A 204 10.95 -13.12 14.28
N PHE A 205 11.93 -12.66 15.07
CA PHE A 205 12.45 -11.30 15.03
C PHE A 205 13.94 -11.29 14.67
N GLU A 206 14.39 -10.39 13.79
CA GLU A 206 15.82 -10.19 13.53
C GLU A 206 16.60 -9.83 14.79
N LYS A 207 15.96 -9.11 15.71
CA LYS A 207 16.60 -8.61 16.93
C LYS A 207 15.58 -8.44 18.05
N ILE A 208 15.89 -9.02 19.20
CA ILE A 208 15.15 -8.78 20.44
C ILE A 208 16.08 -8.04 21.40
N GLN A 209 15.60 -6.95 21.99
CA GLN A 209 16.32 -6.16 22.98
C GLN A 209 15.45 -5.94 24.21
N CYS A 210 16.07 -5.71 25.36
CA CYS A 210 15.39 -5.34 26.58
C CYS A 210 16.12 -4.18 27.25
N PHE A 211 15.36 -3.21 27.75
CA PHE A 211 15.86 -2.07 28.51
C PHE A 211 15.10 -1.97 29.83
N LEU A 212 15.83 -1.92 30.93
CA LEU A 212 15.29 -1.73 32.27
C LEU A 212 15.40 -0.26 32.65
N LEU A 213 14.26 0.42 32.81
CA LEU A 213 14.22 1.82 33.17
C LEU A 213 13.81 2.02 34.63
N PRO A 214 14.49 2.91 35.36
CA PRO A 214 14.09 3.28 36.71
C PRO A 214 12.79 4.10 36.71
N HIS A 215 12.22 4.32 37.90
CA HIS A 215 11.07 5.20 38.05
C HIS A 215 11.46 6.67 37.71
N PRO A 216 10.66 7.40 36.88
CA PRO A 216 11.01 8.75 36.40
C PRO A 216 11.04 9.82 37.49
N GLY A 217 10.40 9.56 38.64
CA GLY A 217 10.33 10.44 39.80
C GLY A 217 8.90 10.77 40.20
N TYR A 218 8.66 11.02 41.49
CA TYR A 218 7.30 11.24 42.03
C TYR A 218 6.62 12.48 41.45
N ARG A 219 7.40 13.54 41.14
CA ARG A 219 6.88 14.74 40.47
C ARG A 219 6.22 14.44 39.12
N VAL A 220 6.72 13.45 38.37
CA VAL A 220 6.16 13.04 37.07
C VAL A 220 4.87 12.23 37.24
N ALA A 221 4.76 11.49 38.35
CA ALA A 221 3.61 10.64 38.65
C ALA A 221 2.42 11.45 39.23
N GLU A 222 2.68 12.58 39.87
CA GLU A 222 1.66 13.43 40.48
C GLU A 222 0.92 14.31 39.47
N ARG A 223 -0.39 14.46 39.67
CA ARG A 223 -1.30 15.13 38.72
C ARG A 223 -1.13 16.65 38.79
N GLY A 224 -0.67 17.25 37.69
CA GLY A 224 -0.61 18.72 37.53
C GLY A 224 0.70 19.39 37.95
N SER A 225 1.67 18.64 38.48
CA SER A 225 2.99 19.17 38.88
C SER A 225 4.02 19.13 37.74
N PHE A 226 3.96 18.13 36.87
CA PHE A 226 4.95 17.98 35.79
C PHE A 226 4.47 18.61 34.48
N ARG A 227 5.23 19.61 34.00
CA ARG A 227 4.99 20.29 32.71
C ARG A 227 5.88 19.79 31.57
N GLY A 228 6.60 18.69 31.77
CA GLY A 228 7.52 18.14 30.76
C GLY A 228 8.95 18.65 30.86
N HIS A 229 9.31 19.44 31.88
CA HIS A 229 10.68 19.94 32.02
C HIS A 229 11.66 18.84 32.40
N VAL A 230 12.72 18.68 31.62
CA VAL A 230 13.72 17.64 31.83
C VAL A 230 14.35 17.77 33.22
N LYS A 231 14.60 18.98 33.72
CA LYS A 231 15.13 19.25 35.08
C LYS A 231 14.33 18.68 36.26
N ASP A 232 13.06 18.31 36.06
CA ASP A 232 12.24 17.71 37.11
C ASP A 232 12.33 16.17 37.15
N LEU A 233 12.95 15.55 36.15
CA LEU A 233 13.13 14.11 36.07
C LEU A 233 14.25 13.64 37.00
N ARG A 234 14.15 12.43 37.54
CA ARG A 234 15.24 11.82 38.32
C ARG A 234 16.52 11.69 37.46
N PRO A 235 17.71 12.10 37.94
CA PRO A 235 18.93 12.08 37.13
C PRO A 235 19.27 10.72 36.52
N ILE A 236 19.16 9.64 37.31
CA ILE A 236 19.41 8.26 36.85
C ILE A 236 18.44 7.88 35.71
N PHE A 237 17.17 8.30 35.79
CA PHE A 237 16.22 8.05 34.71
C PHE A 237 16.59 8.76 33.42
N ARG A 238 17.08 10.00 33.50
CA ARG A 238 17.53 10.76 32.31
C ARG A 238 18.71 10.10 31.64
N GLU A 239 19.66 9.60 32.42
CA GLU A 239 20.84 8.92 31.89
C GLU A 239 20.45 7.64 31.14
N GLU A 240 19.60 6.81 31.73
CA GLU A 240 19.17 5.54 31.13
C GLU A 240 18.25 5.75 29.92
N ILE A 241 17.34 6.73 29.97
CA ILE A 241 16.57 7.16 28.79
C ILE A 241 17.52 7.63 27.68
N ARG A 242 18.54 8.44 28.00
CA ARG A 242 19.49 8.94 27.01
C ARG A 242 20.20 7.79 26.30
N LYS A 243 20.70 6.81 27.07
CA LYS A 243 21.32 5.59 26.55
C LYS A 243 20.37 4.80 25.65
N MET A 244 19.12 4.60 26.10
CA MET A 244 18.12 3.86 25.33
C MET A 244 17.77 4.54 24.00
N VAL A 245 17.50 5.85 24.04
CA VAL A 245 17.10 6.63 22.86
C VAL A 245 18.19 6.60 21.81
N VAL A 246 19.45 6.86 22.19
CA VAL A 246 20.60 6.77 21.28
C VAL A 246 20.73 5.35 20.73
N ALA A 247 20.67 4.32 21.59
CA ALA A 247 20.81 2.93 21.16
C ALA A 247 19.71 2.43 20.20
N LEU A 248 18.58 3.13 20.09
CA LEU A 248 17.46 2.77 19.21
C LEU A 248 17.37 3.66 17.97
N LEU A 249 17.78 4.94 18.06
CA LEU A 249 17.49 5.96 17.05
C LEU A 249 18.73 6.53 16.36
N GLU A 250 19.93 6.10 16.71
CA GLU A 250 21.16 6.53 16.06
C GLU A 250 21.14 6.22 14.55
N PRO A 251 21.66 7.11 13.67
CA PRO A 251 21.63 6.93 12.22
C PRO A 251 22.16 5.59 11.70
N HIS A 252 23.14 5.00 12.38
CA HIS A 252 23.71 3.69 12.01
C HIS A 252 22.84 2.50 12.44
N VAL A 253 21.93 2.71 13.39
CA VAL A 253 21.04 1.69 13.95
C VAL A 253 19.69 1.67 13.26
N LEU A 254 19.23 2.83 12.77
CA LEU A 254 17.96 2.94 12.05
C LEU A 254 17.95 2.04 10.82
N LYS A 255 16.98 1.11 10.79
CA LYS A 255 16.72 0.23 9.65
C LYS A 255 15.37 0.54 9.03
N PRO A 256 15.27 0.66 7.70
CA PRO A 256 13.99 0.83 7.02
C PRO A 256 13.11 -0.38 7.24
N LYS A 257 11.79 -0.19 7.16
CA LYS A 257 10.83 -1.28 7.20
C LYS A 257 11.07 -2.22 6.02
N VAL A 258 11.30 -3.49 6.30
CA VAL A 258 11.43 -4.55 5.30
C VAL A 258 10.20 -5.45 5.38
N ILE A 259 9.61 -5.75 4.21
CA ILE A 259 8.54 -6.74 4.08
C ILE A 259 8.91 -7.63 2.88
N ASN A 260 8.92 -8.95 3.09
CA ASN A 260 9.32 -9.93 2.08
C ASN A 260 10.70 -9.62 1.46
N GLY A 261 11.68 -9.34 2.33
CA GLY A 261 13.07 -9.06 1.96
C GLY A 261 13.31 -7.76 1.19
N LYS A 262 12.30 -6.90 1.02
CA LYS A 262 12.45 -5.61 0.32
C LYS A 262 12.15 -4.42 1.22
N PRO A 263 12.96 -3.35 1.18
CA PRO A 263 12.67 -2.12 1.90
C PRO A 263 11.40 -1.45 1.35
N VAL A 264 10.58 -0.94 2.26
CA VAL A 264 9.26 -0.39 1.94
C VAL A 264 9.33 1.13 1.88
N THR A 265 8.73 1.71 0.84
CA THR A 265 8.58 3.16 0.71
C THR A 265 7.32 3.65 1.40
N CYS A 266 7.26 4.94 1.78
CA CYS A 266 6.06 5.51 2.42
C CYS A 266 4.78 5.27 1.60
N ARG A 267 4.86 5.42 0.26
CA ARG A 267 3.72 5.18 -0.64
C ARG A 267 3.24 3.73 -0.59
N LYS A 268 4.18 2.78 -0.61
CA LYS A 268 3.86 1.35 -0.55
C LYS A 268 3.33 0.97 0.83
N MET A 269 3.86 1.60 1.87
CA MET A 269 3.40 1.38 3.24
C MET A 269 1.92 1.71 3.43
N MET A 270 1.42 2.77 2.78
CA MET A 270 -0.01 3.08 2.78
C MET A 270 -0.88 1.97 2.17
N GLN A 271 -0.36 1.22 1.19
CA GLN A 271 -1.06 0.08 0.61
C GLN A 271 -1.08 -1.11 1.58
N PHE A 272 0.04 -1.38 2.26
CA PHE A 272 0.13 -2.37 3.33
C PHE A 272 -0.85 -2.06 4.45
N PHE A 273 -0.90 -0.82 4.95
CA PHE A 273 -1.86 -0.41 5.98
C PHE A 273 -3.30 -0.68 5.58
N LYS A 274 -3.69 -0.35 4.35
CA LYS A 274 -5.06 -0.60 3.86
C LYS A 274 -5.38 -2.08 3.78
N ALA A 275 -4.44 -2.89 3.29
CA ALA A 275 -4.62 -4.33 3.18
C ALA A 275 -4.74 -4.99 4.56
N TYR A 276 -3.85 -4.65 5.48
CA TYR A 276 -3.92 -5.18 6.85
C TYR A 276 -5.20 -4.70 7.55
N ALA A 277 -5.53 -3.41 7.51
CA ALA A 277 -6.76 -2.91 8.12
C ALA A 277 -8.01 -3.66 7.62
N ALA A 278 -8.08 -3.98 6.32
CA ALA A 278 -9.17 -4.79 5.76
C ALA A 278 -9.18 -6.23 6.30
N THR A 279 -8.01 -6.83 6.53
CA THR A 279 -7.90 -8.17 7.16
C THR A 279 -8.37 -8.17 8.62
N PHE A 280 -8.21 -7.05 9.34
CA PHE A 280 -8.59 -6.92 10.76
C PHE A 280 -10.02 -6.37 10.98
N ASP A 281 -10.80 -6.09 9.92
CA ASP A 281 -12.14 -5.46 10.01
C ASP A 281 -13.24 -6.43 10.52
N GLY A 282 -12.98 -7.74 10.53
CA GLY A 282 -13.97 -8.79 10.84
C GLY A 282 -14.38 -8.95 12.31
N GLY A 283 -14.03 -8.01 13.20
CA GLY A 283 -14.38 -8.08 14.63
C GLY A 283 -13.79 -9.27 15.39
N THR A 284 -12.90 -10.04 14.77
CA THR A 284 -12.18 -11.20 15.31
C THR A 284 -10.69 -11.04 15.02
N LEU A 285 -9.83 -11.65 15.83
CA LEU A 285 -8.41 -11.70 15.53
C LEU A 285 -8.23 -12.50 14.24
N PRO A 286 -7.60 -11.93 13.20
CA PRO A 286 -7.42 -12.65 11.96
C PRO A 286 -6.48 -13.81 12.19
N GLU A 287 -6.77 -14.92 11.52
CA GLU A 287 -5.86 -16.06 11.51
C GLU A 287 -4.50 -15.64 10.92
N PRO A 288 -3.38 -16.17 11.44
CA PRO A 288 -2.05 -15.91 10.91
C PRO A 288 -1.93 -16.09 9.38
N ARG A 289 -2.66 -17.06 8.83
CA ARG A 289 -2.72 -17.31 7.37
C ARG A 289 -3.30 -16.13 6.60
N SER A 290 -4.29 -15.43 7.16
CA SER A 290 -4.90 -14.26 6.53
C SER A 290 -3.92 -13.09 6.37
N ILE A 291 -3.01 -12.90 7.35
CA ILE A 291 -1.94 -11.90 7.27
C ILE A 291 -0.95 -12.29 6.16
N LEU A 292 -0.60 -13.58 6.06
CA LEU A 292 0.29 -14.07 5.02
C LEU A 292 -0.33 -13.91 3.62
N ASP A 293 -1.62 -14.21 3.49
CA ASP A 293 -2.38 -14.05 2.25
C ASP A 293 -2.52 -12.58 1.84
N ALA A 294 -2.68 -11.66 2.81
CA ALA A 294 -2.65 -10.22 2.55
C ALA A 294 -1.29 -9.78 1.98
N ASN A 295 -0.20 -10.31 2.51
CA ASN A 295 1.16 -10.06 2.01
C ASN A 295 1.39 -10.64 0.62
N ALA A 296 0.97 -11.89 0.40
CA ALA A 296 1.01 -12.53 -0.91
C ALA A 296 0.22 -11.73 -1.94
N ARG A 297 -0.99 -11.28 -1.59
CA ARG A 297 -1.85 -10.47 -2.47
C ARG A 297 -1.18 -9.18 -2.91
N LEU A 298 -0.51 -8.46 -2.01
CA LEU A 298 0.20 -7.23 -2.36
C LEU A 298 1.41 -7.48 -3.27
N LEU A 299 2.18 -8.53 -3.03
CA LEU A 299 3.28 -8.94 -3.92
C LEU A 299 2.76 -9.30 -5.31
N LEU A 300 1.70 -10.10 -5.37
CA LEU A 300 1.09 -10.52 -6.63
C LEU A 300 0.47 -9.34 -7.36
N MET A 301 -0.12 -8.37 -6.65
CA MET A 301 -0.65 -7.14 -7.26
C MET A 301 0.46 -6.33 -7.94
N ASP A 302 1.61 -6.18 -7.31
CA ASP A 302 2.77 -5.51 -7.92
C ASP A 302 3.27 -6.29 -9.15
N ALA A 303 3.32 -7.62 -9.07
CA ALA A 303 3.70 -8.48 -10.18
C ALA A 303 2.71 -8.37 -11.35
N CYS A 304 1.40 -8.32 -11.09
CA CYS A 304 0.37 -8.08 -12.10
C CYS A 304 0.54 -6.71 -12.75
N HIS A 305 0.85 -5.67 -11.97
CA HIS A 305 1.07 -4.33 -12.51
C HIS A 305 2.29 -4.28 -13.44
N GLU A 306 3.42 -4.87 -13.03
CA GLU A 306 4.62 -4.95 -13.87
C GLU A 306 4.38 -5.79 -15.13
N ALA A 307 3.70 -6.94 -14.99
CA ALA A 307 3.32 -7.79 -16.12
C ALA A 307 2.46 -7.03 -17.13
N LYS A 308 1.43 -6.30 -16.66
CA LYS A 308 0.57 -5.46 -17.51
C LYS A 308 1.36 -4.34 -18.18
N LEU A 309 2.27 -3.68 -17.46
CA LEU A 309 3.10 -2.61 -18.01
C LEU A 309 4.01 -3.13 -19.14
N GLN A 310 4.64 -4.29 -18.95
CA GLN A 310 5.49 -4.90 -19.97
C GLN A 310 4.68 -5.36 -21.19
N TYR A 311 3.49 -5.94 -20.96
CA TYR A 311 2.56 -6.26 -22.04
C TYR A 311 2.21 -5.02 -22.87
N SER A 312 1.79 -3.94 -22.21
CA SER A 312 1.42 -2.69 -22.89
C SER A 312 2.59 -2.11 -23.66
N ARG A 313 3.80 -2.03 -23.06
CA ARG A 313 5.01 -1.57 -23.76
C ARG A 313 5.35 -2.42 -24.98
N GLY A 314 5.20 -3.74 -24.88
CA GLY A 314 5.41 -4.66 -25.99
C GLY A 314 4.42 -4.41 -27.13
N MET A 315 3.14 -4.31 -26.80
CA MET A 315 2.06 -4.05 -27.76
C MET A 315 2.17 -2.66 -28.39
N ASP A 316 2.49 -1.61 -27.63
CA ASP A 316 2.71 -0.25 -28.15
C ASP A 316 3.85 -0.22 -29.17
N ARG A 317 4.97 -0.91 -28.89
CA ARG A 317 6.09 -1.02 -29.84
C ARG A 317 5.68 -1.77 -31.11
N SER A 318 4.98 -2.90 -30.97
CA SER A 318 4.55 -3.69 -32.12
C SER A 318 3.48 -2.97 -32.96
N THR A 319 2.65 -2.15 -32.32
CA THR A 319 1.57 -1.39 -32.98
C THR A 319 1.98 0.02 -33.37
N CYS A 320 3.24 0.45 -33.18
CA CYS A 320 3.69 1.84 -33.37
C CYS A 320 3.50 2.38 -34.81
N GLY A 321 3.46 1.52 -35.82
CA GLY A 321 3.35 1.92 -37.22
C GLY A 321 2.07 2.71 -37.57
N PRO A 322 2.10 3.58 -38.59
CA PRO A 322 0.93 4.38 -38.99
C PRO A 322 -0.14 3.56 -39.72
N ARG A 323 0.21 2.38 -40.24
CA ARG A 323 -0.71 1.50 -40.98
C ARG A 323 -1.38 0.48 -40.06
N MET A 324 -2.62 0.13 -40.40
CA MET A 324 -3.35 -0.96 -39.75
C MET A 324 -2.59 -2.28 -39.90
N MET A 325 -2.43 -3.01 -38.81
CA MET A 325 -1.91 -4.37 -38.81
C MET A 325 -3.02 -5.38 -39.08
N PRO A 326 -2.76 -6.47 -39.83
CA PRO A 326 -3.70 -7.58 -39.96
C PRO A 326 -4.03 -8.20 -38.60
N GLU A 327 -5.28 -8.60 -38.39
CA GLU A 327 -5.75 -9.16 -37.11
C GLU A 327 -4.92 -10.37 -36.67
N LYS A 328 -4.59 -11.28 -37.60
CA LYS A 328 -3.71 -12.42 -37.31
C LYS A 328 -2.37 -12.01 -36.70
N ARG A 329 -1.71 -10.98 -37.27
CA ARG A 329 -0.43 -10.48 -36.74
C ARG A 329 -0.62 -9.80 -35.39
N LEU A 330 -1.72 -9.07 -35.19
CA LEU A 330 -2.02 -8.46 -33.89
C LEU A 330 -2.18 -9.53 -32.80
N LEU A 331 -2.89 -10.63 -33.09
CA LEU A 331 -3.06 -11.76 -32.18
C LEU A 331 -1.73 -12.49 -31.91
N GLU A 332 -0.88 -12.68 -32.92
CA GLU A 332 0.47 -13.24 -32.73
C GLU A 332 1.31 -12.39 -31.76
N GLN A 333 1.25 -11.05 -31.89
CA GLN A 333 1.94 -10.14 -30.96
C GLN A 333 1.33 -10.18 -29.56
N HIS A 334 0.00 -10.26 -29.46
CA HIS A 334 -0.70 -10.42 -28.20
C HIS A 334 -0.27 -11.69 -27.46
N ILE A 335 -0.21 -12.84 -28.14
CA ILE A 335 0.23 -14.10 -27.55
C ILE A 335 1.68 -13.98 -27.08
N LYS A 336 2.56 -13.44 -27.93
CA LYS A 336 3.99 -13.27 -27.59
C LYS A 336 4.20 -12.41 -26.33
N HIS A 337 3.57 -11.25 -26.28
CA HIS A 337 3.70 -10.33 -25.14
C HIS A 337 2.90 -10.81 -23.93
N GLY A 338 1.80 -11.52 -24.13
CA GLY A 338 0.99 -12.16 -23.09
C GLY A 338 1.77 -13.26 -22.36
N ILE A 339 2.45 -14.15 -23.10
CA ILE A 339 3.36 -15.15 -22.52
C ILE A 339 4.48 -14.47 -21.72
N THR A 340 5.03 -13.37 -22.24
CA THR A 340 6.08 -12.62 -21.53
C THR A 340 5.56 -12.03 -20.21
N ALA A 341 4.35 -11.48 -20.21
CA ALA A 341 3.70 -10.95 -19.01
C ALA A 341 3.40 -12.05 -17.98
N LEU A 342 2.88 -13.20 -18.42
CA LEU A 342 2.64 -14.35 -17.55
C LEU A 342 3.95 -14.89 -16.95
N ASN A 343 5.02 -14.96 -17.73
CA ASN A 343 6.34 -15.35 -17.23
C ASN A 343 6.88 -14.40 -16.15
N ILE A 344 6.56 -13.10 -16.21
CA ILE A 344 6.91 -12.12 -15.17
C ILE A 344 6.12 -12.41 -13.89
N PHE A 345 4.82 -12.66 -14.02
CA PHE A 345 3.98 -13.06 -12.89
C PHE A 345 4.45 -14.39 -12.27
N ASP A 346 4.88 -15.34 -13.08
CA ASP A 346 5.33 -16.64 -12.61
C ASP A 346 6.66 -16.61 -11.85
N LYS A 347 7.52 -15.64 -12.14
CA LYS A 347 8.72 -15.36 -11.34
C LYS A 347 8.39 -14.82 -9.94
N CYS A 348 7.16 -14.38 -9.69
CA CYS A 348 6.77 -13.91 -8.37
C CYS A 348 6.82 -15.07 -7.35
N PRO A 349 7.48 -14.87 -6.20
CA PRO A 349 7.48 -15.78 -5.06
C PRO A 349 6.13 -16.44 -4.79
N LYS A 350 6.14 -17.75 -4.57
CA LYS A 350 4.96 -18.52 -4.18
C LYS A 350 4.83 -18.44 -2.66
N ILE A 351 4.05 -17.48 -2.19
CA ILE A 351 3.73 -17.27 -0.77
C ILE A 351 2.22 -17.27 -0.63
N GLY A 352 1.72 -17.74 0.52
CA GLY A 352 0.29 -17.73 0.84
C GLY A 352 -0.48 -18.80 0.06
N SER A 353 -1.79 -18.68 0.14
CA SER A 353 -2.72 -19.68 -0.40
C SER A 353 -2.75 -19.69 -1.94
N SER A 354 -2.89 -20.89 -2.50
CA SER A 354 -2.95 -21.09 -3.95
C SER A 354 -4.15 -20.38 -4.59
N GLU A 355 -5.21 -20.21 -3.81
CA GLU A 355 -6.46 -19.53 -4.15
C GLU A 355 -6.20 -18.05 -4.45
N VAL A 356 -5.44 -17.34 -3.61
CA VAL A 356 -5.10 -15.93 -3.85
C VAL A 356 -4.28 -15.78 -5.12
N ARG A 357 -3.33 -16.69 -5.37
CA ARG A 357 -2.52 -16.67 -6.60
C ARG A 357 -3.39 -16.90 -7.84
N SER A 358 -4.25 -17.91 -7.82
CA SER A 358 -5.16 -18.22 -8.92
C SER A 358 -6.10 -17.05 -9.22
N ALA A 359 -6.68 -16.44 -8.18
CA ALA A 359 -7.55 -15.27 -8.33
C ALA A 359 -6.81 -14.07 -8.95
N MET A 360 -5.58 -13.78 -8.51
CA MET A 360 -4.77 -12.69 -9.07
C MET A 360 -4.30 -12.98 -10.51
N GLN A 361 -4.02 -14.25 -10.84
CA GLN A 361 -3.68 -14.67 -12.19
C GLN A 361 -4.89 -14.52 -13.13
N CYS A 362 -6.08 -14.92 -12.69
CA CYS A 362 -7.32 -14.72 -13.43
C CYS A 362 -7.54 -13.23 -13.74
N ARG A 363 -7.39 -12.38 -12.72
CA ARG A 363 -7.50 -10.92 -12.88
C ARG A 363 -6.46 -10.35 -13.85
N LEU A 364 -5.23 -10.83 -13.83
CA LEU A 364 -4.20 -10.41 -14.80
C LEU A 364 -4.60 -10.79 -16.23
N GLN A 365 -5.16 -11.99 -16.42
CA GLN A 365 -5.62 -12.46 -17.72
C GLN A 365 -6.79 -11.59 -18.23
N GLU A 366 -7.75 -11.26 -17.37
CA GLU A 366 -8.85 -10.33 -17.69
C GLU A 366 -8.32 -8.95 -18.09
N ASP A 367 -7.35 -8.40 -17.33
CA ASP A 367 -6.72 -7.11 -17.63
C ASP A 367 -5.99 -7.12 -18.99
N ILE A 368 -5.26 -8.18 -19.30
CA ILE A 368 -4.55 -8.35 -20.58
C ILE A 368 -5.56 -8.46 -21.74
N ASN A 369 -6.64 -9.21 -21.54
CA ASN A 369 -7.70 -9.36 -22.54
C ASN A 369 -8.43 -8.02 -22.78
N ALA A 370 -8.69 -7.24 -21.73
CA ALA A 370 -9.27 -5.90 -21.85
C ALA A 370 -8.35 -4.93 -22.61
N GLU A 371 -7.03 -4.99 -22.37
CA GLU A 371 -6.06 -4.22 -23.14
C GLU A 371 -5.99 -4.67 -24.61
N LEU A 372 -6.13 -5.97 -24.91
CA LEU A 372 -6.22 -6.46 -26.29
C LEU A 372 -7.40 -5.81 -27.02
N GLU A 373 -8.58 -5.74 -26.41
CA GLU A 373 -9.75 -5.07 -27.00
C GLU A 373 -9.52 -3.56 -27.21
N ARG A 374 -8.73 -2.92 -26.35
CA ARG A 374 -8.26 -1.54 -26.59
C ARG A 374 -7.36 -1.47 -27.83
N TYR A 375 -6.40 -2.38 -27.98
CA TYR A 375 -5.50 -2.40 -29.14
C TYR A 375 -6.21 -2.74 -30.45
N LYS A 376 -7.22 -3.62 -30.44
CA LYS A 376 -8.06 -3.90 -31.62
C LYS A 376 -8.74 -2.63 -32.12
N ARG A 377 -9.41 -1.88 -31.23
CA ARG A 377 -10.06 -0.60 -31.56
C ARG A 377 -9.07 0.44 -32.09
N LEU A 378 -7.91 0.59 -31.45
CA LEU A 378 -6.85 1.50 -31.91
C LEU A 378 -6.30 1.11 -33.29
N ASN A 379 -6.17 -0.19 -33.55
CA ASN A 379 -5.70 -0.69 -34.83
C ASN A 379 -6.74 -0.48 -35.95
N GLU A 380 -8.03 -0.70 -35.68
CA GLU A 380 -9.11 -0.41 -36.62
C GLU A 380 -9.21 1.08 -36.97
N ALA A 381 -8.97 1.98 -36.00
CA ALA A 381 -8.94 3.42 -36.25
C ALA A 381 -7.85 3.82 -37.27
N LYS A 382 -6.76 3.04 -37.38
CA LYS A 382 -5.70 3.24 -38.40
C LYS A 382 -6.17 2.92 -39.81
N ARG A 383 -7.22 2.12 -39.97
CA ARG A 383 -7.84 1.85 -41.28
C ARG A 383 -8.43 3.13 -41.87
N VAL A 384 -9.17 3.87 -41.05
CA VAL A 384 -9.85 5.10 -41.46
C VAL A 384 -8.85 6.22 -41.76
N THR A 385 -7.87 6.42 -40.87
CA THR A 385 -6.82 7.44 -41.06
C THR A 385 -5.88 7.10 -42.21
N GLY A 386 -5.55 5.82 -42.41
CA GLY A 386 -4.75 5.34 -43.55
C GLY A 386 -5.44 5.54 -44.90
N CYS A 387 -6.75 5.37 -45.00
CA CYS A 387 -7.51 5.67 -46.21
C CYS A 387 -7.52 7.17 -46.53
N VAL A 388 -7.66 8.04 -45.52
CA VAL A 388 -7.63 9.50 -45.70
C VAL A 388 -6.24 9.99 -46.13
N SER A 389 -5.16 9.42 -45.57
CA SER A 389 -3.78 9.74 -45.97
C SER A 389 -3.43 9.19 -47.35
N ALA A 390 -3.95 8.02 -47.73
CA ALA A 390 -3.79 7.50 -49.09
C ALA A 390 -4.57 8.32 -50.13
N MET A 391 -5.79 8.77 -49.81
CA MET A 391 -6.57 9.64 -50.71
C MET A 391 -5.94 11.03 -50.89
N THR A 392 -5.30 11.59 -49.86
CA THR A 392 -4.57 12.86 -49.97
C THR A 392 -3.25 12.70 -50.72
N ALA A 393 -2.50 11.62 -50.51
CA ALA A 393 -1.25 11.35 -51.24
C ALA A 393 -1.47 11.04 -52.74
N CYS A 394 -2.61 10.44 -53.09
CA CYS A 394 -3.00 10.22 -54.50
C CYS A 394 -3.62 11.47 -55.16
N GLY A 395 -3.83 12.56 -54.41
CA GLY A 395 -4.44 13.79 -54.90
C GLY A 395 -3.53 14.68 -55.76
N ASP A 396 -2.21 14.43 -55.77
CA ASP A 396 -1.21 15.29 -56.44
C ASP A 396 -0.70 14.72 -57.77
N SER A 397 -1.54 14.00 -58.53
CA SER A 397 -1.22 13.58 -59.90
C SER A 397 -2.08 14.32 -60.93
N PRO A 398 -1.57 15.36 -61.63
CA PRO A 398 -2.32 16.11 -62.64
C PRO A 398 -2.39 15.39 -63.99
N LEU A 399 -2.36 14.05 -64.03
CA LEU A 399 -2.18 13.27 -65.25
C LEU A 399 -3.18 12.12 -65.42
N LEU A 400 -4.43 12.33 -65.03
CA LEU A 400 -5.58 11.52 -65.48
C LEU A 400 -6.75 12.45 -65.83
N GLY A 401 -6.42 13.55 -66.51
CA GLY A 401 -7.37 14.36 -67.24
C GLY A 401 -7.48 13.86 -68.68
N VAL A 402 -8.72 13.66 -69.13
CA VAL A 402 -9.17 13.32 -70.48
C VAL A 402 -9.24 11.83 -70.80
N GLY A 403 -10.43 11.25 -70.62
CA GLY A 403 -10.79 10.01 -71.30
C GLY A 403 -11.94 9.21 -70.67
N LEU A 404 -13.16 9.78 -70.68
CA LEU A 404 -14.46 9.12 -70.90
C LEU A 404 -15.55 9.85 -70.12
N GLY A 405 -16.29 10.69 -70.83
CA GLY A 405 -17.53 11.27 -70.35
C GLY A 405 -18.64 10.21 -70.32
N GLY A 406 -19.43 10.22 -69.24
CA GLY A 406 -20.69 9.48 -69.15
C GLY A 406 -21.06 9.10 -67.72
N ALA A 407 -21.79 9.99 -67.04
CA ALA A 407 -22.51 9.81 -65.78
C ALA A 407 -21.66 9.77 -64.47
N ALA A 408 -21.73 10.90 -63.75
CA ALA A 408 -21.63 11.09 -62.28
C ALA A 408 -20.72 12.28 -61.89
N SER A 409 -20.94 13.44 -62.49
CA SER A 409 -20.39 14.72 -62.01
C SER A 409 -21.42 15.36 -61.08
N GLY A 410 -21.23 15.23 -59.77
CA GLY A 410 -22.11 15.89 -58.80
C GLY A 410 -21.67 15.88 -57.33
N ALA A 411 -20.83 14.95 -56.89
CA ALA A 411 -20.58 14.79 -55.44
C ALA A 411 -19.12 14.93 -54.98
N VAL A 412 -18.13 15.02 -55.88
CA VAL A 412 -16.70 14.91 -55.47
C VAL A 412 -15.98 16.27 -55.43
N ALA A 413 -16.51 17.32 -56.07
CA ALA A 413 -15.87 18.64 -56.07
C ALA A 413 -16.13 19.47 -54.79
N ALA A 414 -17.18 19.14 -54.02
CA ALA A 414 -17.59 19.95 -52.86
C ALA A 414 -16.78 19.68 -51.58
N THR A 415 -16.07 18.55 -51.49
CA THR A 415 -15.40 18.14 -50.25
C THR A 415 -13.90 18.49 -50.21
N VAL A 416 -13.31 18.85 -51.36
CA VAL A 416 -11.87 19.16 -51.46
C VAL A 416 -11.57 20.65 -51.24
N MET A 417 -12.55 21.56 -51.38
CA MET A 417 -12.32 22.99 -51.17
C MET A 417 -12.60 23.51 -49.75
N THR A 418 -13.09 22.68 -48.82
CA THR A 418 -13.36 23.14 -47.43
C THR A 418 -12.21 22.91 -46.45
N MET A 419 -11.08 22.32 -46.87
CA MET A 419 -9.96 22.00 -45.96
C MET A 419 -8.72 22.91 -46.08
N GLN A 420 -8.76 23.96 -46.89
CA GLN A 420 -7.64 24.92 -47.03
C GLN A 420 -7.92 26.36 -46.59
N ALA A 421 -9.07 26.65 -45.99
CA ALA A 421 -9.31 27.95 -45.37
C ALA A 421 -9.98 27.79 -44.00
N GLY A 422 -9.19 27.88 -42.93
CA GLY A 422 -9.75 27.93 -41.58
C GLY A 422 -8.78 27.58 -40.46
N LEU A 423 -7.66 28.30 -40.35
CA LEU A 423 -6.99 28.42 -39.05
C LEU A 423 -7.57 29.64 -38.32
N VAL A 424 -7.93 29.42 -37.05
CA VAL A 424 -8.18 30.39 -35.97
C VAL A 424 -9.55 31.06 -35.91
N SER A 425 -10.46 30.54 -35.06
CA SER A 425 -10.79 31.19 -33.78
C SER A 425 -11.84 30.41 -32.99
N ALA A 426 -11.56 30.25 -31.69
CA ALA A 426 -12.40 29.80 -30.57
C ALA A 426 -13.94 29.66 -30.75
N GLY A 427 -14.49 28.56 -30.22
CA GLY A 427 -15.90 28.49 -29.79
C GLY A 427 -16.61 27.18 -30.13
N ILE A 428 -16.92 26.39 -29.10
CA ILE A 428 -17.79 25.22 -29.19
C ILE A 428 -19.18 25.64 -29.66
N VAL A 429 -19.66 25.14 -30.81
CA VAL A 429 -21.10 24.92 -31.05
C VAL A 429 -21.28 23.66 -31.89
N ALA A 430 -21.89 22.65 -31.26
CA ALA A 430 -22.38 21.43 -31.89
C ALA A 430 -23.49 21.74 -32.91
N ILE A 431 -23.48 21.05 -34.05
CA ILE A 431 -24.67 20.98 -34.93
C ILE A 431 -25.42 19.69 -34.57
N PRO A 432 -26.66 19.77 -34.05
CA PRO A 432 -27.45 18.60 -33.69
C PRO A 432 -28.17 18.07 -34.93
N VAL A 433 -27.82 16.86 -35.36
CA VAL A 433 -28.77 16.06 -36.16
C VAL A 433 -29.80 15.54 -35.18
N ALA A 434 -30.96 16.19 -35.14
CA ALA A 434 -32.02 15.89 -34.18
C ALA A 434 -32.42 14.41 -34.29
N LEU A 435 -32.46 13.69 -33.17
CA LEU A 435 -32.95 12.31 -33.07
C LEU A 435 -34.33 12.11 -33.74
N ALA A 436 -35.13 13.18 -33.86
CA ALA A 436 -36.39 13.21 -34.59
C ALA A 436 -36.23 12.87 -36.09
N THR A 437 -35.18 13.35 -36.78
CA THR A 437 -34.98 13.04 -38.21
C THR A 437 -34.55 11.60 -38.42
N LEU A 438 -33.72 11.05 -37.51
CA LEU A 438 -33.35 9.64 -37.54
C LEU A 438 -34.55 8.73 -37.22
N PHE A 439 -35.43 9.15 -36.30
CA PHE A 439 -36.65 8.43 -36.00
C PHE A 439 -37.65 8.44 -37.17
N VAL A 440 -37.83 9.56 -37.87
CA VAL A 440 -38.69 9.65 -39.05
C VAL A 440 -38.16 8.79 -40.20
N ILE A 441 -36.84 8.79 -40.42
CA ILE A 441 -36.21 7.92 -41.43
C ILE A 441 -36.38 6.44 -41.04
N TRP A 442 -36.22 6.11 -39.75
CA TRP A 442 -36.40 4.74 -39.27
C TRP A 442 -37.86 4.26 -39.39
N VAL A 443 -38.83 5.09 -39.01
CA VAL A 443 -40.27 4.79 -39.18
C VAL A 443 -40.61 4.62 -40.65
N TYR A 444 -40.14 5.51 -41.53
CA TYR A 444 -40.36 5.41 -42.97
C TYR A 444 -39.80 4.10 -43.56
N VAL A 445 -38.54 3.77 -43.22
CA VAL A 445 -37.90 2.54 -43.73
C VAL A 445 -38.56 1.28 -43.16
N TYR A 446 -38.98 1.29 -41.89
CA TYR A 446 -39.61 0.15 -41.23
C TYR A 446 -41.05 -0.10 -41.72
N THR A 447 -41.84 0.97 -41.96
CA THR A 447 -43.26 0.84 -42.33
C THR A 447 -43.50 0.66 -43.83
N LYS A 448 -42.61 1.16 -44.69
CA LYS A 448 -42.71 1.04 -46.15
C LYS A 448 -42.99 -0.39 -46.65
N PRO A 449 -42.24 -1.45 -46.23
CA PRO A 449 -42.50 -2.80 -46.73
C PRO A 449 -43.85 -3.38 -46.29
N TYR A 450 -44.38 -2.97 -45.13
CA TYR A 450 -45.69 -3.41 -44.65
C TYR A 450 -46.84 -2.72 -45.39
N VAL A 451 -46.68 -1.44 -45.71
CA VAL A 451 -47.66 -0.67 -46.49
C VAL A 451 -47.74 -1.20 -47.92
N GLU A 452 -46.59 -1.48 -48.55
CA GLU A 452 -46.53 -2.09 -49.89
C GLU A 452 -47.18 -3.48 -49.93
N GLN A 453 -47.03 -4.28 -48.86
CA GLN A 453 -47.74 -5.57 -48.75
C GLN A 453 -49.25 -5.42 -48.63
N CYS A 454 -49.76 -4.44 -47.87
CA CYS A 454 -51.21 -4.21 -47.75
C CYS A 454 -51.84 -3.77 -49.06
N PHE A 455 -51.20 -2.86 -49.81
CA PHE A 455 -51.70 -2.44 -51.13
C PHE A 455 -51.68 -3.57 -52.15
N SER A 456 -50.64 -4.42 -52.15
CA SER A 456 -50.59 -5.60 -53.03
C SER A 456 -51.68 -6.65 -52.72
N LYS A 457 -52.19 -6.67 -51.48
CA LYS A 457 -53.25 -7.57 -51.05
C LYS A 457 -54.63 -7.03 -51.43
N GLN A 458 -54.83 -5.72 -51.30
CA GLN A 458 -56.04 -5.04 -51.73
C GLN A 458 -56.24 -5.09 -53.26
N GLU A 459 -55.18 -4.94 -54.05
CA GLU A 459 -55.27 -5.10 -55.52
C GLU A 459 -55.60 -6.54 -55.93
N LYS A 460 -55.14 -7.55 -55.18
CA LYS A 460 -55.51 -8.96 -55.43
C LYS A 460 -56.96 -9.25 -55.08
N ASP A 461 -57.44 -8.73 -53.95
CA ASP A 461 -58.84 -8.91 -53.51
C ASP A 461 -59.83 -8.17 -54.44
N GLU A 462 -59.44 -7.03 -55.05
CA GLU A 462 -60.25 -6.33 -56.06
C GLU A 462 -60.25 -7.00 -57.45
N LEU A 463 -59.21 -7.77 -57.79
CA LEU A 463 -59.14 -8.56 -59.02
C LEU A 463 -59.95 -9.86 -58.92
N GLU A 464 -59.96 -10.54 -57.76
CA GLU A 464 -60.79 -11.74 -57.54
C GLU A 464 -62.30 -11.42 -57.48
N MET A 465 -62.70 -10.21 -57.07
CA MET A 465 -64.11 -9.78 -57.12
C MET A 465 -64.65 -9.45 -58.51
N LYS A 466 -63.81 -9.37 -59.55
CA LYS A 466 -64.24 -9.08 -60.93
C LYS A 466 -64.39 -10.33 -61.81
N GLU A 467 -64.05 -11.51 -61.30
CA GLU A 467 -64.20 -12.81 -61.99
C GLU A 467 -65.38 -13.68 -61.48
N PHE A 468 -66.32 -13.11 -60.72
CA PHE A 468 -67.60 -13.75 -60.35
C PHE A 468 -68.82 -13.01 -60.86
#